data_AF-A0A957ZW17-F1
#
_entry.id   AF-A0A957ZW17-F1
#
_cell.length_a   1.000
_cell.length_b   1.000
_cell.length_c   1.000
_cell.angle_alpha   90.00
_cell.angle_beta   90.00
_cell.angle_gamma   90.00
#
_symmetry.space_group_name_H-M   'P 1'
#
loop_
_entity.id
_entity.type
_entity.pdbx_description
1 polymer ?
#
loop_
_entity_poly.entity_id
_entity_poly.type
_entity_poly.pdbx_seq_one_letter_code
_entity_poly.pdbx_strand_id
1 'polypeptide(L)' 'MTELTLNSTSTAPDTTAGRVALLDLDRAQLTDFVVGLGEPKFRAAQIWDWIYTRYAGDFDAMHNLPKSLRTKL' A
#
# COMPACT_ATOMS: atom_id res chain seq x y z
N MET A 1 2.82 -5.33 -43.55
CA MET A 1 3.62 -4.52 -42.62
C MET A 1 2.73 -4.32 -41.40
N THR A 2 2.81 -5.24 -40.45
CA THR A 2 1.93 -5.31 -39.28
C THR A 2 2.34 -4.22 -38.30
N GLU A 3 1.51 -3.18 -38.15
CA GLU A 3 1.71 -2.19 -37.11
C GLU A 3 1.40 -2.83 -35.75
N LEU A 4 2.44 -2.89 -34.93
CA LEU A 4 2.44 -3.37 -33.56
C LEU A 4 1.48 -2.47 -32.76
N THR A 5 0.34 -3.02 -32.35
CA THR A 5 -0.53 -2.39 -31.36
C THR A 5 0.24 -2.24 -30.05
N LEU A 6 0.80 -1.05 -29.82
CA LEU A 6 1.26 -0.63 -28.51
C LEU A 6 0.01 -0.30 -27.68
N ASN A 7 -0.64 -1.33 -27.14
CA ASN A 7 -1.50 -1.15 -25.98
C ASN A 7 -0.57 -0.85 -24.80
N SER A 8 -0.24 0.44 -24.64
CA SER A 8 0.22 0.98 -23.38
C SER A 8 -0.77 0.50 -22.33
N THR A 9 -0.36 -0.41 -21.46
CA THR A 9 -1.10 -0.73 -20.25
C THR A 9 -1.31 0.60 -19.54
N SER A 10 -2.55 1.06 -19.60
CA SER A 10 -3.04 2.25 -18.95
C SER A 10 -2.89 2.05 -17.44
N THR A 11 -1.73 2.40 -16.88
CA THR A 11 -1.61 2.76 -15.47
C THR A 11 -2.26 4.14 -15.32
N ALA A 12 -3.58 4.17 -15.49
CA ALA A 12 -4.37 5.27 -14.99
C ALA A 12 -4.17 5.26 -13.46
N PRO A 13 -3.90 6.41 -12.81
CA PRO A 13 -4.07 6.50 -11.37
C PRO A 13 -5.56 6.30 -11.13
N ASP A 14 -5.97 5.08 -10.77
CA ASP A 14 -7.33 4.76 -10.34
C ASP A 14 -7.57 5.50 -9.02
N THR A 15 -7.90 6.78 -9.17
CA THR A 15 -8.32 7.69 -8.12
C THR A 15 -9.74 7.27 -7.76
N THR A 16 -9.88 6.13 -7.10
CA THR A 16 -11.03 5.93 -6.23
C THR A 16 -10.86 6.96 -5.13
N ALA A 17 -11.61 8.07 -5.20
CA ALA A 17 -11.43 9.36 -4.53
C ALA A 17 -11.45 9.38 -2.98
N GLY A 18 -11.02 8.29 -2.33
CA GLY A 18 -10.82 8.19 -0.88
C GLY A 18 -9.88 7.06 -0.44
N ARG A 19 -9.20 6.32 -1.34
CA ARG A 19 -8.21 5.29 -0.98
C ARG A 19 -6.79 5.87 -1.01
N VAL A 20 -6.03 5.63 0.06
CA VAL A 20 -4.63 6.07 0.17
C VAL A 20 -3.72 4.96 -0.34
N ALA A 21 -2.93 5.24 -1.37
CA ALA A 21 -1.92 4.32 -1.87
C ALA A 21 -0.71 4.32 -0.92
N LEU A 22 -0.50 3.23 -0.16
CA LEU A 22 0.61 3.16 0.79
C LEU A 22 2.00 3.19 0.12
N LEU A 23 2.07 2.85 -1.16
CA LEU A 23 3.31 2.88 -1.97
C LEU A 23 3.79 4.30 -2.30
N ASP A 24 2.88 5.28 -2.28
CA ASP A 24 3.19 6.70 -2.49
C ASP A 24 3.59 7.42 -1.20
N LEU A 25 3.45 6.76 -0.04
CA LEU A 25 3.79 7.34 1.25
C LEU A 25 5.26 7.11 1.59
N ASP A 26 5.97 8.17 1.96
CA ASP A 26 7.23 8.01 2.68
C ASP A 26 7.00 7.39 4.07
N ARG A 27 8.06 6.87 4.69
CA ARG A 27 8.03 6.26 6.02
C ARG A 27 7.39 7.17 7.07
N ALA A 28 7.65 8.48 7.01
CA ALA A 28 7.03 9.45 7.91
C ALA A 28 5.51 9.56 7.68
N GLN A 29 5.09 9.63 6.41
CA GLN A 29 3.68 9.74 6.04
C GLN A 29 2.90 8.45 6.35
N LEU A 30 3.50 7.28 6.11
CA LEU A 30 2.93 6.00 6.51
C LEU A 30 2.76 5.92 8.04
N THR A 31 3.72 6.46 8.79
CA THR A 31 3.62 6.51 10.26
C THR A 31 2.48 7.41 10.71
N ASP A 32 2.34 8.60 10.12
CA ASP A 32 1.25 9.53 10.44
C ASP A 32 -0.12 8.93 10.07
N PHE A 33 -0.22 8.31 8.90
CA PHE A 33 -1.43 7.61 8.45
C PHE A 33 -1.84 6.51 9.44
N VAL A 34 -0.91 5.63 9.83
CA VAL A 34 -1.17 4.55 10.79
C VAL A 34 -1.56 5.10 12.17
N VAL A 35 -0.91 6.17 12.63
CA VAL A 35 -1.28 6.85 13.88
C VAL A 35 -2.68 7.48 13.79
N GLY A 36 -3.03 8.07 12.65
CA GLY A 36 -4.36 8.61 12.36
C GLY A 36 -5.46 7.54 12.37
N LEU A 37 -5.12 6.27 12.08
CA LEU A 37 -6.04 5.14 12.21
C LEU A 37 -6.24 4.65 13.65
N GLY A 38 -5.54 5.25 14.63
CA GLY A 38 -5.53 4.86 16.04
C GLY A 38 -4.56 3.72 16.37
N GLU A 39 -3.63 3.40 15.46
CA GLU A 39 -2.66 2.31 15.65
C GLU A 39 -1.30 2.85 16.13
N PRO A 40 -0.53 2.04 16.87
CA PRO A 40 0.77 2.48 17.37
C PRO A 40 1.81 2.58 16.26
N LYS A 41 2.72 3.55 16.37
CA LYS A 41 3.76 3.89 15.37
C LYS A 41 4.56 2.70 14.86
N PHE A 42 4.81 1.69 15.70
CA PHE A 42 5.57 0.51 15.28
C PHE A 42 4.86 -0.33 14.21
N ARG A 43 3.53 -0.21 14.06
CA ARG A 43 2.76 -0.87 12.98
C ARG A 43 3.15 -0.33 11.61
N ALA A 44 3.46 0.96 11.51
CA ALA A 44 3.97 1.54 10.27
C ALA A 44 5.31 0.92 9.85
N ALA A 45 6.20 0.64 10.81
CA ALA A 45 7.46 -0.04 10.52
C ALA A 45 7.25 -1.49 10.04
N GLN A 46 6.23 -2.19 10.56
CA GLN A 46 5.87 -3.53 10.07
C GLN A 46 5.33 -3.49 8.64
N ILE A 47 4.42 -2.55 8.35
CA ILE A 47 3.88 -2.37 6.99
C ILE A 47 5.01 -2.01 6.02
N TRP A 48 5.91 -1.11 6.42
CA TRP A 48 7.08 -0.73 5.64
C TRP A 48 7.96 -1.92 5.29
N ASP A 49 8.29 -2.78 6.26
CA ASP A 49 9.08 -3.99 6.03
C ASP A 49 8.37 -4.95 5.06
N TRP A 50 7.05 -5.10 5.17
CA TRP A 50 6.30 -5.94 4.25
C TRP A 50 6.31 -5.42 2.81
N ILE A 51 6.18 -4.12 2.64
CA ILE A 51 6.15 -3.48 1.31
C ILE A 51 7.55 -3.51 0.68
N TYR A 52 8.57 -3.04 1.39
CA TYR A 52 9.89 -2.78 0.79
C TYR A 52 10.91 -3.89 0.98
N THR A 53 10.78 -4.71 2.04
CA THR A 53 11.69 -5.84 2.28
C THR A 53 11.12 -7.12 1.71
N ARG A 54 9.83 -7.38 1.96
CA ARG A 54 9.16 -8.63 1.60
C ARG A 54 8.38 -8.56 0.28
N TYR A 55 8.22 -7.38 -0.30
CA TYR A 55 7.48 -7.15 -1.55
C TYR A 55 6.08 -7.80 -1.54
N ALA A 56 5.37 -7.68 -0.41
CA ALA A 56 4.01 -8.19 -0.30
C ALA A 56 3.09 -7.45 -1.28
N GLY A 57 2.42 -8.22 -2.14
CA GLY A 57 1.43 -7.69 -3.09
C GLY A 57 0.02 -7.53 -2.51
N ASP A 58 -0.21 -7.99 -1.27
CA ASP A 58 -1.53 -7.94 -0.63
C ASP A 58 -1.41 -7.78 0.90
N PHE A 59 -2.39 -7.11 1.52
CA PHE A 59 -2.44 -6.90 2.97
C PHE A 59 -2.72 -8.18 3.74
N ASP A 60 -3.38 -9.18 3.15
CA ASP A 60 -3.65 -10.46 3.81
C ASP A 60 -2.36 -11.24 4.09
N ALA A 61 -1.35 -11.07 3.23
CA ALA A 61 -0.02 -11.66 3.40
C ALA A 61 0.71 -11.12 4.66
N MET A 62 0.33 -9.94 5.15
CA MET A 62 0.92 -9.30 6.32
C MET A 62 0.45 -9.93 7.64
N HIS A 63 0.75 -11.22 7.84
CA HIS A 63 0.23 -12.06 8.94
C HIS A 63 0.62 -11.58 10.35
N ASN A 64 1.59 -10.67 10.48
CA ASN A 64 2.01 -10.07 11.76
C ASN A 64 1.17 -8.82 12.13
N LEU A 65 0.26 -8.39 11.27
CA LEU A 65 -0.69 -7.32 11.51
C LEU A 65 -2.02 -7.88 12.03
N PRO A 66 -2.65 -7.22 13.01
CA PRO A 66 -3.96 -7.64 13.50
C PRO A 66 -5.00 -7.53 12.38
N LYS A 67 -5.99 -8.43 12.39
CA LYS A 67 -7.06 -8.46 11.37
C LYS A 67 -7.77 -7.11 11.24
N SER A 68 -8.00 -6.43 12.37
CA SER A 68 -8.63 -5.10 12.41
C SER A 68 -7.85 -4.03 11.64
N LEU A 69 -6.51 -4.12 11.62
CA LEU A 69 -5.67 -3.21 10.85
C LEU A 69 -5.68 -3.58 9.37
N ARG A 70 -5.55 -4.88 9.05
CA ARG A 70 -5.59 -5.36 7.65
C ARG A 70 -6.91 -5.03 6.95
N THR A 71 -8.03 -4.99 7.68
CA THR A 71 -9.34 -4.57 7.13
C THR A 71 -9.46 -3.06 6.89
N LYS A 72 -8.60 -2.24 7.51
CA LYS A 72 -8.56 -0.78 7.33
C LYS A 72 -7.64 -0.32 6.19
N LEU A 73 -6.75 -1.19 5.71
CA LEU A 73 -5.80 -0.95 4.61
C LEU A 73 -6.40 -1.46 3.29
#